data_AF-A0A246AGW1-F1
#
_entry.id   AF-A0A246AGW1-F1
#
_cell.length_a   1.000
_cell.length_b   1.000
_cell.length_c   1.000
_cell.angle_alpha   90.00
_cell.angle_beta   90.00
_cell.angle_gamma   90.00
#
_symmetry.space_group_name_H-M   'P 1'
#
loop_
_entity.id
_entity.type
_entity.pdbx_description
1 polymer ?
#
loop_
_entity_poly.entity_id
_entity_poly.type
_entity_poly.pdbx_seq_one_letter_code
_entity_poly.pdbx_strand_id
1 'polypeptide(L)'
;MKSTIFKSLALGLITLSLWSCKKDETQTVSNIAPAGTLAASATNLNLVQSNGTQTALTLNFPISTATGYVVPVTSTLQFDLKGKNFSTPSEIVVTRGTYAPTVTQVNNMILALGGKVGTPAQVEVRLKSGAAVNDISYSNVVTLSATPYLASAWIYAPGAYQNWDPATADSLVSLSSNGIYTGMIAFTPGKLAFKITPAKKWDLSYGDAGTGTISTSGGDINSPDAVVKQVTVDLNKSTYTITTPKEWSIIGDATPGGWVTDTDLKVINDGKAMVYTLQTTLVAGEFKFRFGHDWAINLGGGTTLALGGGNIKVETPGIYTITLTLTKAGDVVTGGSYTMVKK
;
A
#
# COMPACT_ATOMS: atom_id res chain seq x y z
N MET A 1 35.32 -78.79 30.04
CA MET A 1 35.95 -77.53 30.50
C MET A 1 35.92 -76.38 29.48
N LYS A 2 35.92 -76.60 28.15
CA LYS A 2 35.93 -75.48 27.17
C LYS A 2 34.59 -74.71 27.03
N SER A 3 33.44 -75.35 27.23
CA SER A 3 32.11 -74.71 27.06
C SER A 3 31.70 -73.79 28.23
N THR A 4 32.11 -74.10 29.47
CA THR A 4 31.76 -73.31 30.65
C THR A 4 32.55 -72.01 30.73
N ILE A 5 33.83 -72.01 30.30
CA ILE A 5 34.68 -70.81 30.28
C ILE A 5 34.17 -69.80 29.23
N PHE A 6 33.76 -70.25 28.05
CA PHE A 6 33.19 -69.36 27.02
C PHE A 6 31.85 -68.74 27.44
N LYS A 7 31.01 -69.47 28.19
CA LYS A 7 29.74 -68.94 28.72
C LYS A 7 29.97 -67.91 29.83
N SER A 8 30.94 -68.14 30.72
CA SER A 8 31.31 -67.17 31.76
C SER A 8 31.97 -65.91 31.19
N LEU A 9 32.79 -66.05 30.13
CA LEU A 9 33.41 -64.93 29.45
C LEU A 9 32.39 -64.09 28.64
N ALA A 10 31.41 -64.74 28.01
CA ALA A 10 30.31 -64.06 27.32
C ALA A 10 29.39 -63.31 28.31
N LEU A 11 29.09 -63.89 29.48
CA LEU A 11 28.30 -63.23 30.52
C LEU A 11 29.07 -62.07 31.18
N GLY A 12 30.39 -62.18 31.30
CA GLY A 12 31.28 -61.09 31.73
C GLY A 12 31.34 -59.93 30.72
N LEU A 13 31.43 -60.22 29.42
CA LEU A 13 31.41 -59.18 28.39
C LEU A 13 30.05 -58.49 28.23
N ILE A 14 28.93 -59.21 28.45
CA ILE A 14 27.57 -58.64 28.40
C ILE A 14 27.27 -57.76 29.62
N THR A 15 27.84 -58.06 30.78
CA THR A 15 27.67 -57.22 31.98
C THR A 15 28.53 -55.95 31.95
N LEU A 16 29.68 -55.98 31.25
CA LEU A 16 30.51 -54.79 31.00
C LEU A 16 29.94 -53.85 29.93
N SER A 17 29.12 -54.33 28.99
CA SER A 17 28.49 -53.49 27.95
C SER A 17 27.24 -52.76 28.41
N LEU A 18 26.62 -53.17 29.53
CA LEU A 18 25.43 -52.53 30.11
C LEU A 18 25.74 -51.32 31.01
N TRP A 19 27.01 -51.02 31.27
CA TRP A 19 27.45 -49.90 32.12
C TRP A 19 27.97 -48.68 31.35
N SER A 20 28.05 -48.75 30.02
CA SER A 20 28.66 -47.69 29.17
C SER A 20 27.65 -46.78 28.45
N CYS A 21 26.40 -46.71 28.91
CA CYS A 21 25.41 -45.77 28.37
C CYS A 21 24.74 -44.96 29.47
N LYS A 22 25.53 -44.31 30.34
CA LYS A 22 25.10 -43.02 30.86
C LYS A 22 25.51 -41.98 29.83
N LYS A 23 24.52 -41.55 29.04
CA LYS A 23 24.67 -40.38 28.19
C LYS A 23 24.62 -39.16 29.13
N ASP A 24 25.75 -38.85 29.77
CA ASP A 24 25.91 -37.60 30.51
C ASP A 24 26.02 -36.48 29.48
N GLU A 25 24.88 -36.07 28.93
CA GLU A 25 24.78 -34.84 28.17
C GLU A 25 24.74 -33.69 29.18
N THR A 26 25.77 -32.85 29.22
CA THR A 26 25.71 -31.57 29.92
C THR A 26 24.66 -30.71 29.23
N GLN A 27 23.42 -30.77 29.71
CA GLN A 27 22.34 -29.92 29.20
C GLN A 27 22.60 -28.48 29.60
N THR A 28 22.98 -27.66 28.64
CA THR A 28 23.07 -26.22 28.80
C THR A 28 21.65 -25.65 28.84
N VAL A 29 21.18 -25.27 30.02
CA VAL A 29 19.87 -24.61 30.17
C VAL A 29 20.05 -23.10 29.97
N SER A 30 19.24 -22.53 29.08
CA SER A 30 19.06 -21.09 28.96
C SER A 30 17.75 -20.71 29.62
N ASN A 31 17.77 -19.72 30.51
CA ASN A 31 16.57 -19.18 31.13
C ASN A 31 16.32 -17.78 30.60
N ILE A 32 15.23 -17.59 29.86
CA ILE A 32 14.84 -16.30 29.29
C ILE A 32 13.95 -15.57 30.29
N ALA A 33 14.33 -14.34 30.65
CA ALA A 33 13.48 -13.50 31.48
C ALA A 33 12.17 -13.17 30.74
N PRO A 34 11.00 -13.31 31.39
CA PRO A 34 9.73 -12.97 30.76
C PRO A 34 9.74 -11.50 30.33
N ALA A 35 9.04 -11.19 29.23
CA ALA A 35 8.82 -9.83 28.79
C ALA A 35 8.21 -9.01 29.94
N GLY A 36 8.87 -7.93 30.33
CA GLY A 36 8.39 -7.07 31.40
C GLY A 36 7.27 -6.13 30.96
N THR A 37 6.99 -5.12 31.77
CA THR A 37 5.89 -4.19 31.51
C THR A 37 6.20 -3.25 30.35
N LEU A 38 5.29 -3.20 29.37
CA LEU A 38 5.27 -2.22 28.31
C LEU A 38 4.49 -0.98 28.78
N ALA A 39 5.14 0.17 28.73
CA ALA A 39 4.55 1.47 29.08
C ALA A 39 4.57 2.41 27.88
N ALA A 40 3.53 3.25 27.76
CA ALA A 40 3.46 4.31 26.77
C ALA A 40 3.38 5.67 27.46
N SER A 41 4.16 6.63 26.97
CA SER A 41 4.09 8.03 27.42
C SER A 41 2.73 8.70 27.18
N ALA A 42 1.96 8.21 26.21
CA ALA A 42 0.60 8.64 25.93
C ALA A 42 -0.19 7.49 25.29
N THR A 43 -1.49 7.42 25.59
CA THR A 43 -2.42 6.46 24.98
C THR A 43 -3.45 7.12 24.07
N ASN A 44 -3.62 8.44 24.13
CA ASN A 44 -4.39 9.21 23.16
C ASN A 44 -3.40 10.05 22.34
N LEU A 45 -3.29 9.76 21.05
CA LEU A 45 -2.29 10.37 20.17
C LEU A 45 -2.95 11.41 19.28
N ASN A 46 -2.40 12.61 19.29
CA ASN A 46 -2.84 13.69 18.39
C ASN A 46 -2.04 13.63 17.09
N LEU A 47 -2.59 12.96 16.08
CA LEU A 47 -1.95 12.84 14.78
C LEU A 47 -2.33 14.02 13.89
N VAL A 48 -1.38 14.91 13.67
CA VAL A 48 -1.56 16.10 12.82
C VAL A 48 -0.42 16.17 11.80
N GLN A 49 -0.76 16.38 10.53
CA GLN A 49 0.21 16.40 9.42
C GLN A 49 1.35 17.39 9.63
N SER A 50 1.06 18.58 10.14
CA SER A 50 2.08 19.61 10.41
C SER A 50 3.15 19.16 11.40
N ASN A 51 2.86 18.14 12.22
CA ASN A 51 3.76 17.59 13.24
C ASN A 51 4.39 16.27 12.79
N GLY A 52 4.31 15.91 11.51
CA GLY A 52 4.67 14.59 10.99
C GLY A 52 6.07 14.08 11.38
N THR A 53 7.05 14.97 11.54
CA THR A 53 8.43 14.65 11.95
C THR A 53 8.64 14.60 13.46
N GLN A 54 7.69 15.11 14.26
CA GLN A 54 7.76 15.08 15.71
C GLN A 54 7.42 13.69 16.24
N THR A 55 7.96 13.34 17.41
CA THR A 55 7.64 12.08 18.11
C THR A 55 6.16 12.05 18.52
N ALA A 56 5.45 10.98 18.16
CA ALA A 56 4.04 10.79 18.51
C ALA A 56 3.85 10.28 19.95
N LEU A 57 4.72 9.33 20.33
CA LEU A 57 4.82 8.75 21.66
C LEU A 57 6.19 8.10 21.82
N THR A 58 6.57 7.85 23.06
CA THR A 58 7.61 6.89 23.43
C THR A 58 6.99 5.68 24.11
N LEU A 59 7.40 4.49 23.66
CA LEU A 59 7.18 3.21 24.30
C LEU A 59 8.43 2.81 25.08
N ASN A 60 8.27 2.43 26.34
CA ASN A 60 9.34 1.99 27.22
C ASN A 60 9.08 0.55 27.67
N PHE A 61 10.11 -0.27 27.63
CA PHE A 61 10.02 -1.69 27.99
C PHE A 61 11.41 -2.25 28.33
N PRO A 62 11.51 -3.22 29.25
CA PRO A 62 12.77 -3.90 29.50
C PRO A 62 13.11 -4.84 28.33
N ILE A 63 14.40 -4.93 28.00
CA ILE A 63 14.88 -5.94 27.06
C ILE A 63 15.09 -7.24 27.84
N SER A 64 14.40 -8.30 27.43
CA SER A 64 14.60 -9.64 28.01
C SER A 64 16.02 -10.13 27.77
N THR A 65 16.60 -10.74 28.80
CA THR A 65 17.94 -11.34 28.76
C THR A 65 17.89 -12.82 29.04
N ALA A 66 18.88 -13.55 28.51
CA ALA A 66 19.11 -14.95 28.82
C ALA A 66 20.12 -15.08 29.97
N THR A 67 19.85 -15.99 30.91
CA THR A 67 20.79 -16.36 31.99
C THR A 67 21.15 -17.84 31.89
N GLY A 68 22.29 -18.24 32.46
CA GLY A 68 22.86 -19.58 32.23
C GLY A 68 23.64 -19.61 30.92
N TYR A 69 23.25 -20.48 29.98
CA TYR A 69 23.79 -20.42 28.62
C TYR A 69 23.19 -19.23 27.87
N VAL A 70 24.01 -18.22 27.57
CA VAL A 70 23.55 -16.96 26.97
C VAL A 70 23.31 -17.17 25.48
N VAL A 71 22.06 -17.04 25.07
CA VAL A 71 21.62 -17.02 23.67
C VAL A 71 21.03 -15.66 23.31
N PRO A 72 21.10 -15.24 22.04
CA PRO A 72 20.44 -14.02 21.61
C PRO A 72 18.93 -14.07 21.84
N VAL A 73 18.38 -13.02 22.45
CA VAL A 73 16.92 -12.85 22.62
C VAL A 73 16.47 -11.77 21.65
N THR A 74 15.52 -12.11 20.78
CA THR A 74 14.91 -11.13 19.87
C THR A 74 13.72 -10.49 20.58
N SER A 75 13.66 -9.16 20.57
CA SER A 75 12.51 -8.40 21.05
C SER A 75 11.85 -7.67 19.89
N THR A 76 10.54 -7.84 19.76
CA THR A 76 9.73 -7.30 18.65
C THR A 76 8.49 -6.65 19.20
N LEU A 77 8.28 -5.36 18.89
CA LEU A 77 7.00 -4.72 19.12
C LEU A 77 6.00 -5.18 18.06
N GLN A 78 4.84 -5.64 18.50
CA GLN A 78 3.71 -6.01 17.63
C GLN A 78 2.61 -4.97 17.78
N PHE A 79 2.12 -4.44 16.66
CA PHE A 79 1.00 -3.50 16.58
C PHE A 79 -0.12 -4.10 15.74
N ASP A 80 -1.36 -4.06 16.21
CA ASP A 80 -2.53 -4.49 15.44
C ASP A 80 -3.76 -3.64 15.79
N LEU A 81 -4.78 -3.60 14.92
CA LEU A 81 -6.05 -2.98 15.29
C LEU A 81 -6.70 -3.77 16.43
N LYS A 82 -7.33 -3.04 17.35
CA LYS A 82 -7.98 -3.65 18.52
C LYS A 82 -8.95 -4.76 18.12
N GLY A 83 -8.83 -5.90 18.81
CA GLY A 83 -9.71 -7.06 18.61
C GLY A 83 -9.31 -7.98 17.45
N LYS A 84 -8.20 -7.68 16.75
CA LYS A 84 -7.59 -8.59 15.76
C LYS A 84 -6.69 -9.67 16.40
N ASN A 85 -6.42 -9.55 17.70
CA ASN A 85 -5.63 -10.51 18.47
C ASN A 85 -4.22 -10.77 17.91
N PHE A 86 -3.62 -9.78 17.25
CA PHE A 86 -2.30 -9.90 16.62
C PHE A 86 -2.23 -11.05 15.61
N SER A 87 -3.28 -11.25 14.80
CA SER A 87 -3.30 -12.30 13.76
C SER A 87 -2.37 -11.97 12.60
N THR A 88 -2.29 -10.68 12.25
CA THR A 88 -1.43 -10.14 11.18
C THR A 88 -0.83 -8.80 11.62
N PRO A 89 -0.03 -8.78 12.69
CA PRO A 89 0.45 -7.54 13.29
C PRO A 89 1.54 -6.91 12.42
N SER A 90 1.69 -5.60 12.52
CA SER A 90 2.92 -4.92 12.13
C SER A 90 4.00 -5.23 13.18
N GLU A 91 5.17 -5.70 12.73
CA GLU A 91 6.28 -6.09 13.59
C GLU A 91 7.48 -5.14 13.45
N ILE A 92 7.98 -4.64 14.58
CA ILE A 92 9.19 -3.80 14.64
C ILE A 92 10.19 -4.46 15.59
N VAL A 93 11.30 -4.95 15.05
CA VAL A 93 12.41 -5.47 15.86
C VAL A 93 13.08 -4.31 16.59
N VAL A 94 13.30 -4.47 17.89
CA VAL A 94 13.87 -3.45 18.77
C VAL A 94 15.11 -3.99 19.48
N THR A 95 16.16 -3.16 19.52
CA THR A 95 17.45 -3.48 20.17
C THR A 95 17.70 -2.65 21.43
N ARG A 96 16.82 -1.69 21.72
CA ARG A 96 16.88 -0.79 22.88
C ARG A 96 15.53 -0.83 23.59
N GLY A 97 15.53 -0.62 24.91
CA GLY A 97 14.32 -0.63 25.75
C GLY A 97 13.37 0.56 25.55
N THR A 98 13.48 1.24 24.41
CA THR A 98 12.71 2.43 24.05
C THR A 98 12.45 2.44 22.55
N TYR A 99 11.23 2.80 22.16
CA TYR A 99 10.86 3.05 20.77
C TYR A 99 10.02 4.34 20.67
N ALA A 100 10.42 5.27 19.81
CA ALA A 100 9.81 6.60 19.72
C ALA A 100 9.44 6.94 18.26
N PRO A 101 8.32 6.40 17.73
CA PRO A 101 7.92 6.67 16.35
C PRO A 101 7.39 8.10 16.19
N THR A 102 7.55 8.65 14.99
CA THR A 102 7.00 9.96 14.64
C THR A 102 5.49 9.92 14.38
N VAL A 103 4.86 11.09 14.34
CA VAL A 103 3.45 11.25 13.97
C VAL A 103 3.14 10.62 12.62
N THR A 104 3.98 10.85 11.60
CA THR A 104 3.80 10.21 10.29
C THR A 104 3.93 8.69 10.36
N GLN A 105 4.90 8.16 11.13
CA GLN A 105 5.08 6.72 11.26
C GLN A 105 3.87 6.04 11.90
N VAL A 106 3.34 6.62 12.99
CA VAL A 106 2.13 6.10 13.64
C VAL A 106 0.91 6.20 12.72
N ASN A 107 0.74 7.34 12.03
CA ASN A 107 -0.34 7.54 11.07
C ASN A 107 -0.34 6.46 9.98
N ASN A 108 0.82 6.24 9.34
CA ASN A 108 0.97 5.29 8.24
C ASN A 108 0.80 3.85 8.70
N MET A 109 1.25 3.52 9.91
CA MET A 109 1.04 2.21 10.51
C MET A 109 -0.45 1.91 10.72
N ILE A 110 -1.23 2.87 11.25
CA ILE A 110 -2.67 2.67 11.45
C ILE A 110 -3.38 2.46 10.11
N LEU A 111 -3.03 3.25 9.09
CA LEU A 111 -3.60 3.10 7.74
C LEU A 111 -3.25 1.75 7.12
N ALA A 112 -2.00 1.30 7.26
CA ALA A 112 -1.55 -0.01 6.76
C ALA A 112 -2.26 -1.19 7.45
N LEU A 113 -2.61 -1.04 8.74
CA LEU A 113 -3.42 -2.01 9.50
C LEU A 113 -4.92 -1.96 9.15
N GLY A 114 -5.35 -1.04 8.27
CA GLY A 114 -6.73 -0.92 7.79
C GLY A 114 -7.57 0.15 8.50
N GLY A 115 -6.95 1.02 9.31
CA GLY A 115 -7.62 2.20 9.86
C GLY A 115 -8.06 3.15 8.74
N LYS A 116 -9.16 3.87 8.99
CA LYS A 116 -9.76 4.79 8.00
C LYS A 116 -9.40 6.24 8.33
N VAL A 117 -9.06 7.01 7.31
CA VAL A 117 -8.80 8.46 7.44
C VAL A 117 -10.00 9.15 8.08
N GLY A 118 -9.74 10.04 9.04
CA GLY A 118 -10.76 10.83 9.74
C GLY A 118 -11.65 10.02 10.69
N THR A 119 -11.43 8.71 10.82
CA THR A 119 -12.17 7.84 11.73
C THR A 119 -11.26 7.43 12.90
N PRO A 120 -11.67 7.65 14.16
CA PRO A 120 -10.90 7.19 15.31
C PRO A 120 -10.64 5.67 15.25
N ALA A 121 -9.39 5.28 15.47
CA ALA A 121 -8.95 3.90 15.53
C ALA A 121 -8.32 3.59 16.90
N GLN A 122 -8.40 2.33 17.32
CA GLN A 122 -7.69 1.79 18.48
C GLN A 122 -6.69 0.75 18.02
N VAL A 123 -5.42 0.91 18.42
CA VAL A 123 -4.30 0.00 18.13
C VAL A 123 -3.86 -0.66 19.42
N GLU A 124 -3.75 -1.98 19.42
CA GLU A 124 -3.17 -2.76 20.50
C GLU A 124 -1.69 -2.99 20.23
N VAL A 125 -0.86 -2.79 21.26
CA VAL A 125 0.59 -2.95 21.20
C VAL A 125 1.06 -3.90 22.28
N ARG A 126 1.94 -4.84 21.94
CA ARG A 126 2.64 -5.69 22.91
C ARG A 126 4.08 -5.92 22.49
N LEU A 127 4.93 -6.20 23.47
CA LEU A 127 6.29 -6.70 23.23
C LEU A 127 6.25 -8.23 23.17
N LYS A 128 6.85 -8.80 22.12
CA LYS A 128 7.12 -10.22 21.96
C LYS A 128 8.63 -10.43 22.13
N SER A 129 9.03 -11.26 23.09
CA SER A 129 10.44 -11.53 23.36
C SER A 129 10.70 -13.03 23.45
N GLY A 130 11.74 -13.52 22.77
CA GLY A 130 12.08 -14.93 22.79
C GLY A 130 13.41 -15.26 22.12
N ALA A 131 14.00 -16.39 22.50
CA ALA A 131 15.22 -16.92 21.89
C ALA A 131 14.93 -17.93 20.76
N ALA A 132 13.74 -18.55 20.78
CA ALA A 132 13.28 -19.51 19.80
C ALA A 132 11.74 -19.47 19.67
N VAL A 133 11.20 -20.09 18.63
CA VAL A 133 9.75 -20.10 18.33
C VAL A 133 8.90 -20.75 19.43
N ASN A 134 9.49 -21.66 20.19
CA ASN A 134 8.86 -22.38 21.30
C ASN A 134 9.14 -21.75 22.68
N ASP A 135 9.87 -20.63 22.73
CA ASP A 135 10.26 -19.95 23.95
C ASP A 135 10.02 -18.44 23.81
N ILE A 136 8.72 -18.09 23.76
CA ILE A 136 8.23 -16.73 23.55
C ILE A 136 7.44 -16.29 24.78
N SER A 137 7.73 -15.07 25.24
CA SER A 137 6.96 -14.36 26.25
C SER A 137 6.40 -13.05 25.68
N TYR A 138 5.31 -12.58 26.30
CA TYR A 138 4.64 -11.34 25.90
C TYR A 138 4.48 -10.41 27.10
N SER A 139 4.59 -9.10 26.86
CA SER A 139 4.24 -8.08 27.85
C SER A 139 2.72 -7.98 28.03
N ASN A 140 2.28 -7.08 28.90
CA ASN A 140 0.91 -6.54 28.85
C ASN A 140 0.63 -5.89 27.48
N VAL A 141 -0.66 -5.80 27.14
CA VAL A 141 -1.14 -5.06 25.97
C VAL A 141 -1.41 -3.61 26.36
N VAL A 142 -0.94 -2.66 25.55
CA VAL A 142 -1.28 -1.24 25.64
C VAL A 142 -2.22 -0.89 24.49
N THR A 143 -3.35 -0.25 24.77
CA THR A 143 -4.25 0.28 23.74
C THR A 143 -3.97 1.75 23.51
N LEU A 144 -3.62 2.10 22.28
CA LEU A 144 -3.45 3.47 21.78
C LEU A 144 -4.70 3.87 20.99
N SER A 145 -5.15 5.11 21.13
CA SER A 145 -6.23 5.69 20.34
C SER A 145 -5.72 6.88 19.54
N ALA A 146 -6.07 6.93 18.26
CA ALA A 146 -5.66 7.99 17.35
C ALA A 146 -6.61 8.09 16.16
N THR A 147 -6.69 9.26 15.53
CA THR A 147 -7.44 9.45 14.28
C THR A 147 -6.45 9.65 13.14
N PRO A 148 -6.32 8.72 12.18
CA PRO A 148 -5.42 8.90 11.05
C PRO A 148 -5.85 10.07 10.17
N TYR A 149 -4.88 10.81 9.65
CA TYR A 149 -5.08 11.88 8.68
C TYR A 149 -4.61 11.46 7.29
N LEU A 150 -5.13 12.16 6.28
CA LEU A 150 -4.69 12.00 4.91
C LEU A 150 -3.31 12.66 4.76
N ALA A 151 -2.27 11.85 4.62
CA ALA A 151 -0.90 12.31 4.40
C ALA A 151 -0.56 12.28 2.90
N SER A 152 -1.47 12.70 2.03
CA SER A 152 -1.24 12.54 0.59
C SER A 152 0.06 13.20 0.15
N ALA A 153 0.87 12.45 -0.59
CA ALA A 153 2.05 12.95 -1.28
C ALA A 153 1.86 12.75 -2.78
N TRP A 154 2.50 13.59 -3.58
CA TRP A 154 2.46 13.49 -5.04
C TRP A 154 3.86 13.42 -5.62
N ILE A 155 3.97 12.61 -6.67
CA ILE A 155 5.05 12.68 -7.66
C ILE A 155 4.42 12.98 -9.02
N TYR A 156 5.24 13.28 -10.01
CA TYR A 156 4.78 13.74 -11.32
C TYR A 156 5.35 12.87 -12.41
N ALA A 157 4.63 12.80 -13.53
CA ALA A 157 4.98 11.93 -14.64
C ALA A 157 5.20 12.72 -15.94
N PRO A 158 6.13 13.68 -16.02
CA PRO A 158 6.33 14.45 -17.24
C PRO A 158 6.68 13.54 -18.43
N GLY A 159 5.94 13.66 -19.53
CA GLY A 159 6.25 12.92 -20.76
C GLY A 159 5.76 13.59 -22.04
N ALA A 160 5.92 12.87 -23.13
CA ALA A 160 5.56 13.30 -24.48
C ALA A 160 4.08 13.70 -24.59
N TYR A 161 3.18 13.08 -23.83
CA TYR A 161 1.72 13.35 -23.86
C TYR A 161 1.38 14.83 -23.58
N GLN A 162 2.22 15.51 -22.80
CA GLN A 162 2.08 16.94 -22.48
C GLN A 162 3.11 17.83 -23.21
N ASN A 163 3.98 17.22 -24.05
CA ASN A 163 5.13 17.84 -24.73
C ASN A 163 6.37 18.08 -23.85
N TRP A 164 6.66 17.20 -22.90
CA TRP A 164 7.86 17.27 -22.03
C TRP A 164 8.00 18.54 -21.17
N ASP A 165 6.92 19.29 -20.97
CA ASP A 165 6.74 20.36 -20.01
C ASP A 165 6.33 19.84 -18.61
N PRO A 166 7.23 19.86 -17.62
CA PRO A 166 6.92 19.40 -16.26
C PRO A 166 5.85 20.22 -15.54
N ALA A 167 5.64 21.49 -15.89
CA ALA A 167 4.66 22.33 -15.23
C ALA A 167 3.23 21.80 -15.45
N THR A 168 2.99 21.19 -16.60
CA THR A 168 1.71 20.60 -16.99
C THR A 168 1.66 19.08 -16.81
N ALA A 169 2.73 18.48 -16.28
CA ALA A 169 2.77 17.04 -15.99
C ALA A 169 1.63 16.60 -15.07
N ASP A 170 1.10 15.42 -15.39
CA ASP A 170 0.17 14.71 -14.53
C ASP A 170 0.88 14.22 -13.26
N SER A 171 0.08 13.83 -12.28
CA SER A 171 0.58 13.40 -10.97
C SER A 171 0.20 11.96 -10.65
N LEU A 172 1.01 11.32 -9.81
CA LEU A 172 0.64 10.10 -9.09
C LEU A 172 0.55 10.44 -7.61
N VAL A 173 -0.42 9.84 -6.92
CA VAL A 173 -0.72 10.12 -5.51
C VAL A 173 -0.41 8.92 -4.62
N SER A 174 0.16 9.19 -3.45
CA SER A 174 0.30 8.24 -2.35
C SER A 174 -0.57 8.73 -1.19
N LEU A 175 -1.74 8.12 -0.98
CA LEU A 175 -2.73 8.59 0.02
C LEU A 175 -2.24 8.50 1.47
N SER A 176 -1.32 7.57 1.71
CA SER A 176 -0.69 7.33 3.00
C SER A 176 0.77 7.80 3.04
N SER A 177 1.28 8.44 1.98
CA SER A 177 2.72 8.78 1.86
C SER A 177 3.63 7.61 2.25
N ASN A 178 3.30 6.40 1.79
CA ASN A 178 4.05 5.17 2.07
C ASN A 178 5.16 4.90 1.03
N GLY A 179 5.48 5.88 0.18
CA GLY A 179 6.45 5.73 -0.91
C GLY A 179 5.89 5.01 -2.15
N ILE A 180 4.63 4.56 -2.13
CA ILE A 180 3.95 3.95 -3.26
C ILE A 180 2.93 4.95 -3.81
N TYR A 181 3.06 5.29 -5.09
CA TYR A 181 2.25 6.30 -5.76
C TYR A 181 1.51 5.66 -6.94
N THR A 182 0.24 6.01 -7.12
CA THR A 182 -0.56 5.54 -8.25
C THR A 182 -1.32 6.69 -8.90
N GLY A 183 -1.55 6.58 -10.20
CA GLY A 183 -2.27 7.60 -10.95
C GLY A 183 -2.61 7.13 -12.35
N MET A 184 -3.67 7.69 -12.92
CA MET A 184 -4.02 7.49 -14.33
C MET A 184 -3.38 8.56 -15.20
N ILE A 185 -2.82 8.15 -16.32
CA ILE A 185 -2.25 9.04 -17.34
C ILE A 185 -2.91 8.70 -18.66
N ALA A 186 -3.37 9.73 -19.38
CA ALA A 186 -3.92 9.59 -20.72
C ALA A 186 -2.80 9.74 -21.76
N PHE A 187 -2.39 8.62 -22.37
CA PHE A 187 -1.42 8.63 -23.46
C PHE A 187 -2.12 8.75 -24.82
N THR A 188 -1.46 9.39 -25.78
CA THR A 188 -1.98 9.59 -27.14
C THR A 188 -1.04 8.97 -28.17
N PRO A 189 -1.51 8.62 -29.39
CA PRO A 189 -0.66 8.03 -30.42
C PRO A 189 0.62 8.84 -30.67
N GLY A 190 1.76 8.15 -30.71
CA GLY A 190 3.09 8.77 -30.88
C GLY A 190 3.64 9.51 -29.64
N LYS A 191 2.92 9.56 -28.52
CA LYS A 191 3.30 10.28 -27.30
C LYS A 191 3.23 9.38 -26.06
N LEU A 192 3.97 8.28 -26.09
CA LEU A 192 3.92 7.22 -25.06
C LEU A 192 5.02 7.33 -23.99
N ALA A 193 6.09 8.07 -24.27
CA ALA A 193 7.26 8.20 -23.41
C ALA A 193 7.01 9.18 -22.25
N PHE A 194 7.53 8.87 -21.06
CA PHE A 194 7.50 9.72 -19.86
C PHE A 194 8.63 9.38 -18.88
N LYS A 195 8.85 10.25 -17.90
CA LYS A 195 9.71 10.04 -16.72
C LYS A 195 8.93 10.30 -15.45
N ILE A 196 9.50 9.94 -14.30
CA ILE A 196 8.95 10.21 -12.98
C ILE A 196 9.80 11.27 -12.28
N THR A 197 9.17 12.31 -11.72
CA THR A 197 9.86 13.39 -10.99
C THR A 197 9.19 13.65 -9.64
N PRO A 198 9.94 13.94 -8.56
CA PRO A 198 9.34 14.31 -7.27
C PRO A 198 8.66 15.69 -7.27
N ALA A 199 9.01 16.54 -8.24
CA ALA A 199 8.44 17.87 -8.42
C ALA A 199 8.15 18.13 -9.90
N LYS A 200 7.34 19.15 -10.20
CA LYS A 200 7.06 19.62 -11.57
C LYS A 200 8.25 20.36 -12.20
N LYS A 201 9.43 19.74 -12.18
CA LYS A 201 10.72 20.24 -12.69
C LYS A 201 11.72 19.09 -12.83
N TRP A 202 12.80 19.34 -13.55
CA TRP A 202 13.79 18.32 -13.93
C TRP A 202 14.96 18.13 -12.96
N ASP A 203 14.93 18.71 -11.76
CA ASP A 203 16.03 18.59 -10.77
C ASP A 203 16.39 17.13 -10.45
N LEU A 204 15.39 16.25 -10.41
CA LEU A 204 15.53 14.82 -10.20
C LEU A 204 14.48 14.09 -11.02
N SER A 205 14.93 13.18 -11.89
CA SER A 205 14.06 12.34 -12.70
C SER A 205 14.49 10.89 -12.64
N TYR A 206 13.51 10.01 -12.57
CA TYR A 206 13.68 8.57 -12.70
C TYR A 206 13.14 8.12 -14.05
N GLY A 207 13.88 7.23 -14.68
CA GLY A 207 13.55 6.64 -15.97
C GLY A 207 13.62 5.12 -15.93
N ASP A 208 13.29 4.47 -17.04
CA ASP A 208 13.34 3.02 -17.18
C ASP A 208 14.76 2.50 -17.04
N ALA A 209 14.95 1.58 -16.09
CA ALA A 209 16.18 0.84 -15.86
C ALA A 209 16.05 -0.64 -16.26
N GLY A 210 14.96 -1.00 -16.95
CA GLY A 210 14.68 -2.35 -17.42
C GLY A 210 13.91 -3.19 -16.40
N THR A 211 13.20 -4.21 -16.89
CA THR A 211 12.45 -5.18 -16.06
C THR A 211 11.49 -4.57 -15.03
N GLY A 212 10.88 -3.41 -15.35
CA GLY A 212 9.95 -2.72 -14.44
C GLY A 212 10.64 -1.99 -13.28
N THR A 213 11.93 -1.69 -13.40
CA THR A 213 12.69 -0.90 -12.42
C THR A 213 12.95 0.52 -12.90
N ILE A 214 13.16 1.44 -11.97
CA ILE A 214 13.51 2.83 -12.26
C ILE A 214 14.87 3.23 -11.70
N SER A 215 15.56 4.13 -12.39
CA SER A 215 16.84 4.72 -11.95
C SER A 215 16.95 6.17 -12.41
N THR A 216 17.78 6.96 -11.73
CA THR A 216 18.11 8.34 -12.14
C THR A 216 18.95 8.39 -13.43
N SER A 217 19.60 7.28 -13.80
CA SER A 217 20.28 7.11 -15.09
C SER A 217 19.43 6.41 -16.14
N GLY A 218 18.17 6.10 -15.82
CA GLY A 218 17.26 5.36 -16.70
C GLY A 218 16.78 6.20 -17.90
N GLY A 219 16.48 5.50 -18.99
CA GLY A 219 15.87 6.07 -20.21
C GLY A 219 14.41 6.44 -19.99
N ASP A 220 13.68 6.76 -21.05
CA ASP A 220 12.26 7.07 -20.92
C ASP A 220 11.43 5.79 -20.67
N ILE A 221 10.48 5.89 -19.75
CA ILE A 221 9.45 4.86 -19.55
C ILE A 221 8.42 5.00 -20.66
N ASN A 222 8.01 3.90 -21.28
CA ASN A 222 7.03 3.93 -22.37
C ASN A 222 5.74 3.23 -21.94
N SER A 223 4.59 3.90 -22.13
CA SER A 223 3.30 3.24 -22.11
C SER A 223 3.23 2.19 -23.24
N PRO A 224 2.65 0.99 -23.01
CA PRO A 224 2.57 -0.05 -24.03
C PRO A 224 1.64 0.31 -25.19
N ASP A 225 0.67 1.21 -24.96
CA ASP A 225 -0.28 1.67 -25.97
C ASP A 225 -0.81 3.09 -25.65
N ALA A 226 -1.59 3.62 -26.58
CA ALA A 226 -2.10 5.00 -26.58
C ALA A 226 -3.52 5.11 -25.97
N VAL A 227 -3.72 4.59 -24.78
CA VAL A 227 -4.95 4.79 -24.01
C VAL A 227 -4.65 5.27 -22.59
N VAL A 228 -5.70 5.43 -21.78
CA VAL A 228 -5.54 5.73 -20.36
C VAL A 228 -4.90 4.52 -19.66
N LYS A 229 -3.81 4.75 -18.94
CA LYS A 229 -3.12 3.73 -18.14
C LYS A 229 -3.05 4.12 -16.68
N GLN A 230 -3.17 3.13 -15.81
CA GLN A 230 -2.80 3.26 -14.42
C GLN A 230 -1.32 2.93 -14.27
N VAL A 231 -0.56 3.93 -13.84
CA VAL A 231 0.84 3.81 -13.50
C VAL A 231 0.94 3.68 -11.98
N THR A 232 1.77 2.75 -11.51
CA THR A 232 2.10 2.61 -10.09
C THR A 232 3.61 2.64 -9.95
N VAL A 233 4.12 3.45 -9.02
CA VAL A 233 5.55 3.61 -8.71
C VAL A 233 5.77 3.32 -7.24
N ASP A 234 6.67 2.39 -6.94
CA ASP A 234 7.14 2.11 -5.58
C ASP A 234 8.57 2.65 -5.47
N LEU A 235 8.72 3.82 -4.83
CA LEU A 235 10.03 4.44 -4.61
C LEU A 235 10.86 3.72 -3.55
N ASN A 236 10.25 2.88 -2.70
CA ASN A 236 10.99 2.09 -1.71
C ASN A 236 11.76 0.95 -2.39
N LYS A 237 11.19 0.41 -3.47
CA LYS A 237 11.77 -0.70 -4.25
C LYS A 237 12.39 -0.25 -5.57
N SER A 238 12.23 1.02 -5.94
CA SER A 238 12.61 1.54 -7.26
C SER A 238 11.98 0.74 -8.40
N THR A 239 10.69 0.46 -8.31
CA THR A 239 9.93 -0.28 -9.33
C THR A 239 8.73 0.49 -9.85
N TYR A 240 8.27 0.17 -11.05
CA TYR A 240 7.03 0.67 -11.62
C TYR A 240 6.23 -0.43 -12.33
N THR A 241 4.92 -0.24 -12.42
CA THR A 241 4.01 -1.05 -13.24
C THR A 241 3.08 -0.15 -14.03
N ILE A 242 2.67 -0.62 -15.22
CA ILE A 242 1.70 0.04 -16.08
C ILE A 242 0.60 -0.97 -16.40
N THR A 243 -0.64 -0.63 -16.10
CA THR A 243 -1.81 -1.51 -16.27
C THR A 243 -2.97 -0.76 -16.89
N THR A 244 -3.91 -1.49 -17.48
CA THR A 244 -5.18 -0.91 -17.94
C THR A 244 -6.13 -0.77 -16.73
N PRO A 245 -6.56 0.44 -16.36
CA PRO A 245 -7.48 0.63 -15.25
C PRO A 245 -8.90 0.18 -15.60
N LYS A 246 -9.70 -0.09 -14.58
CA LYS A 246 -11.16 -0.04 -14.70
C LYS A 246 -11.62 1.37 -14.39
N GLU A 247 -12.17 2.08 -15.38
CA GLU A 247 -12.42 3.51 -15.27
C GLU A 247 -13.72 3.93 -15.99
N TRP A 248 -14.06 5.22 -16.00
CA TRP A 248 -15.29 5.73 -16.62
C TRP A 248 -15.06 6.12 -18.07
N SER A 249 -15.89 5.64 -18.98
CA SER A 249 -15.83 5.99 -20.40
C SER A 249 -17.09 6.73 -20.85
N ILE A 250 -17.02 7.33 -22.04
CA ILE A 250 -18.21 7.62 -22.86
C ILE A 250 -18.37 6.59 -23.98
N ILE A 251 -19.61 6.32 -24.36
CA ILE A 251 -19.97 5.50 -25.53
C ILE A 251 -21.23 6.06 -26.19
N GLY A 252 -21.31 6.01 -27.52
CA GLY A 252 -22.46 6.51 -28.27
C GLY A 252 -22.14 6.95 -29.69
N ASP A 253 -23.16 7.15 -30.53
CA ASP A 253 -23.01 7.61 -31.92
C ASP A 253 -22.41 9.02 -32.02
N ALA A 254 -22.50 9.84 -30.96
CA ALA A 254 -21.76 11.10 -30.88
C ALA A 254 -20.24 10.92 -30.68
N THR A 255 -19.77 9.73 -30.28
CA THR A 255 -18.38 9.46 -29.90
C THR A 255 -17.57 8.79 -31.04
N PRO A 256 -16.23 8.86 -31.03
CA PRO A 256 -15.40 8.28 -32.11
C PRO A 256 -15.64 6.79 -32.39
N GLY A 257 -15.99 6.01 -31.36
CA GLY A 257 -16.22 4.57 -31.46
C GLY A 257 -17.68 4.15 -31.63
N GLY A 258 -18.61 5.09 -31.74
CA GLY A 258 -20.04 4.79 -31.81
C GLY A 258 -20.53 4.01 -30.58
N TRP A 259 -21.53 3.14 -30.79
CA TRP A 259 -22.00 2.18 -29.78
C TRP A 259 -21.15 0.89 -29.71
N VAL A 260 -19.95 0.89 -30.30
CA VAL A 260 -19.09 -0.31 -30.41
C VAL A 260 -17.91 -0.21 -29.45
N THR A 261 -17.21 0.92 -29.45
CA THR A 261 -15.95 1.11 -28.70
C THR A 261 -16.04 2.34 -27.80
N ASP A 262 -15.72 2.16 -26.53
CA ASP A 262 -15.64 3.23 -25.54
C ASP A 262 -14.52 4.23 -25.81
N THR A 263 -14.72 5.46 -25.33
CA THR A 263 -13.65 6.45 -25.18
C THR A 263 -13.45 6.76 -23.70
N ASP A 264 -12.30 6.36 -23.20
CA ASP A 264 -11.94 6.39 -21.77
C ASP A 264 -11.70 7.79 -21.24
N LEU A 265 -12.18 8.08 -20.03
CA LEU A 265 -11.83 9.30 -19.31
C LEU A 265 -10.57 9.08 -18.48
N LYS A 266 -9.98 10.16 -17.98
CA LYS A 266 -8.87 10.11 -17.03
C LYS A 266 -9.30 10.72 -15.72
N VAL A 267 -9.15 9.99 -14.62
CA VAL A 267 -9.40 10.52 -13.27
C VAL A 267 -8.42 11.64 -12.92
N ILE A 268 -8.86 12.65 -12.19
CA ILE A 268 -7.95 13.56 -11.52
C ILE A 268 -7.26 12.79 -10.39
N ASN A 269 -5.93 12.79 -10.38
CA ASN A 269 -5.10 12.04 -9.41
C ASN A 269 -5.03 12.76 -8.04
N ASP A 270 -6.19 13.07 -7.47
CA ASP A 270 -6.36 13.73 -6.16
C ASP A 270 -6.62 12.74 -5.01
N GLY A 271 -6.70 11.44 -5.32
CA GLY A 271 -6.96 10.39 -4.36
C GLY A 271 -8.43 10.15 -4.01
N LYS A 272 -9.35 10.93 -4.57
CA LYS A 272 -10.79 10.82 -4.28
C LYS A 272 -11.52 10.01 -5.35
N ALA A 273 -10.97 9.99 -6.56
CA ALA A 273 -11.59 9.34 -7.73
C ALA A 273 -13.06 9.76 -7.94
N MET A 274 -13.28 11.07 -7.89
CA MET A 274 -14.60 11.69 -8.03
C MET A 274 -14.76 12.49 -9.33
N VAL A 275 -13.66 12.93 -9.93
CA VAL A 275 -13.67 13.78 -11.12
C VAL A 275 -12.85 13.13 -12.22
N TYR A 276 -13.46 13.01 -13.40
CA TYR A 276 -12.89 12.38 -14.59
C TYR A 276 -12.97 13.35 -15.76
N THR A 277 -11.93 13.39 -16.59
CA THR A 277 -11.81 14.33 -17.71
C THR A 277 -11.45 13.62 -19.00
N LEU A 278 -12.03 14.07 -20.12
CA LEU A 278 -11.69 13.62 -21.46
C LEU A 278 -11.70 14.81 -22.42
N GLN A 279 -10.70 14.90 -23.28
CA GLN A 279 -10.76 15.75 -24.46
C GLN A 279 -10.94 14.87 -25.70
N THR A 280 -12.04 15.06 -26.42
CA THR A 280 -12.34 14.25 -27.61
C THR A 280 -13.17 15.04 -28.63
N THR A 281 -13.18 14.56 -29.87
CA THR A 281 -14.07 15.06 -30.91
C THR A 281 -15.42 14.36 -30.79
N LEU A 282 -16.49 15.15 -30.75
CA LEU A 282 -17.86 14.65 -30.78
C LEU A 282 -18.56 15.11 -32.07
N VAL A 283 -19.45 14.27 -32.57
CA VAL A 283 -20.39 14.58 -33.65
C VAL A 283 -21.81 14.79 -33.10
N ALA A 284 -22.74 15.21 -33.95
CA ALA A 284 -24.14 15.28 -33.55
C ALA A 284 -24.69 13.86 -33.34
N GLY A 285 -25.40 13.64 -32.23
CA GLY A 285 -25.85 12.31 -31.82
C GLY A 285 -26.05 12.26 -30.31
N GLU A 286 -25.86 11.09 -29.73
CA GLU A 286 -26.01 10.86 -28.30
C GLU A 286 -24.83 10.06 -27.72
N PHE A 287 -24.65 10.14 -26.40
CA PHE A 287 -23.72 9.29 -25.66
C PHE A 287 -24.20 8.98 -24.24
N LYS A 288 -23.58 8.00 -23.59
CA LYS A 288 -23.71 7.72 -22.15
C LYS A 288 -22.35 7.57 -21.50
N PHE A 289 -22.31 7.78 -20.19
CA PHE A 289 -21.17 7.38 -19.38
C PHE A 289 -21.36 5.95 -18.86
N ARG A 290 -20.30 5.15 -18.83
CA ARG A 290 -20.34 3.82 -18.20
C ARG A 290 -19.01 3.46 -17.55
N PHE A 291 -19.06 2.70 -16.47
CA PHE A 291 -17.87 2.30 -15.72
C PHE A 291 -17.39 0.91 -16.15
N GLY A 292 -16.10 0.81 -16.50
CA GLY A 292 -15.44 -0.43 -16.86
C GLY A 292 -16.01 -1.10 -18.10
N HIS A 293 -16.47 -0.29 -19.07
CA HIS A 293 -17.04 -0.72 -20.35
C HIS A 293 -18.26 -1.66 -20.20
N ASP A 294 -18.95 -1.57 -19.06
CA ASP A 294 -20.05 -2.45 -18.69
C ASP A 294 -21.32 -1.64 -18.38
N TRP A 295 -22.48 -2.22 -18.65
CA TRP A 295 -23.77 -1.54 -18.46
C TRP A 295 -24.29 -1.59 -17.02
N ALA A 296 -23.69 -2.36 -16.11
CA ALA A 296 -24.15 -2.45 -14.72
C ALA A 296 -24.11 -1.10 -13.98
N ILE A 297 -23.08 -0.29 -14.24
CA ILE A 297 -22.94 1.05 -13.66
C ILE A 297 -22.77 2.05 -14.79
N ASN A 298 -23.86 2.71 -15.14
CA ASN A 298 -23.90 3.71 -16.19
C ASN A 298 -24.69 4.94 -15.75
N LEU A 299 -24.31 6.09 -16.30
CA LEU A 299 -24.91 7.39 -15.99
C LEU A 299 -25.39 8.06 -17.27
N GLY A 300 -26.53 8.74 -17.16
CA GLY A 300 -27.17 9.49 -18.23
C GLY A 300 -28.22 10.46 -17.67
N GLY A 301 -28.90 11.17 -18.56
CA GLY A 301 -29.92 12.16 -18.23
C GLY A 301 -29.54 13.57 -18.69
N GLY A 302 -30.01 14.58 -17.95
CA GLY A 302 -29.68 15.98 -18.19
C GLY A 302 -28.41 16.39 -17.46
N THR A 303 -28.34 17.65 -17.03
CA THR A 303 -27.19 18.20 -16.27
C THR A 303 -26.91 17.46 -14.96
N THR A 304 -27.96 16.95 -14.31
CA THR A 304 -27.86 16.00 -13.21
C THR A 304 -28.01 14.59 -13.76
N LEU A 305 -26.99 13.76 -13.54
CA LEU A 305 -26.92 12.40 -14.02
C LEU A 305 -27.52 11.43 -13.00
N ALA A 306 -28.32 10.51 -13.49
CA ALA A 306 -28.89 9.41 -12.73
C ALA A 306 -28.32 8.07 -13.20
N LEU A 307 -28.26 7.10 -12.29
CA LEU A 307 -27.97 5.71 -12.63
C LEU A 307 -29.00 5.19 -13.63
N GLY A 308 -28.53 4.63 -14.74
CA GLY A 308 -29.44 4.13 -15.78
C GLY A 308 -30.19 5.22 -16.55
N GLY A 309 -29.88 6.51 -16.33
CA GLY A 309 -30.58 7.62 -16.99
C GLY A 309 -30.48 7.59 -18.53
N GLY A 310 -31.34 8.34 -19.21
CA GLY A 310 -31.38 8.40 -20.68
C GLY A 310 -30.08 8.89 -21.32
N ASN A 311 -29.96 8.76 -22.64
CA ASN A 311 -28.76 9.23 -23.34
C ASN A 311 -28.61 10.76 -23.27
N ILE A 312 -27.38 11.23 -23.40
CA ILE A 312 -26.99 12.63 -23.41
C ILE A 312 -26.81 13.09 -24.85
N LYS A 313 -27.54 14.11 -25.27
CA LYS A 313 -27.51 14.61 -26.65
C LYS A 313 -26.35 15.58 -26.89
N VAL A 314 -25.68 15.44 -28.02
CA VAL A 314 -24.72 16.40 -28.59
C VAL A 314 -25.35 17.01 -29.83
N GLU A 315 -25.63 18.31 -29.78
CA GLU A 315 -26.29 18.98 -30.90
C GLU A 315 -25.30 19.56 -31.91
N THR A 316 -24.17 20.07 -31.42
CA THR A 316 -23.18 20.72 -32.26
C THR A 316 -21.88 19.91 -32.26
N PRO A 317 -21.41 19.43 -33.43
CA PRO A 317 -20.10 18.80 -33.54
C PRO A 317 -18.95 19.71 -33.09
N GLY A 318 -17.87 19.12 -32.59
CA GLY A 318 -16.65 19.83 -32.26
C GLY A 318 -15.73 19.08 -31.30
N ILE A 319 -14.63 19.71 -30.93
CA ILE A 319 -13.72 19.20 -29.91
C ILE A 319 -14.20 19.71 -28.55
N TYR A 320 -14.45 18.78 -27.64
CA TYR A 320 -14.93 19.09 -26.30
C TYR A 320 -13.95 18.61 -25.24
N THR A 321 -13.82 19.40 -24.16
CA THR A 321 -13.37 18.91 -22.87
C THR A 321 -14.60 18.56 -22.03
N ILE A 322 -14.76 17.27 -21.73
CA ILE A 322 -15.81 16.73 -20.88
C ILE A 322 -15.24 16.54 -19.48
N THR A 323 -15.98 16.97 -18.46
CA THR A 323 -15.67 16.69 -17.06
C THR A 323 -16.87 16.00 -16.42
N LEU A 324 -16.69 14.77 -15.95
CA LEU A 324 -17.66 14.02 -15.17
C LEU A 324 -17.31 14.17 -13.69
N THR A 325 -18.28 14.59 -12.88
CA THR A 325 -18.18 14.64 -11.41
C THR A 325 -19.17 13.65 -10.82
N LEU A 326 -18.68 12.66 -10.10
CA LEU A 326 -19.50 11.61 -9.49
C LEU A 326 -20.12 12.09 -8.18
N THR A 327 -21.24 11.48 -7.80
CA THR A 327 -21.77 11.51 -6.43
C THR A 327 -21.72 10.09 -5.87
N LYS A 328 -21.24 9.95 -4.63
CA LYS A 328 -21.12 8.65 -3.95
C LYS A 328 -21.74 8.67 -2.56
N ALA A 329 -22.27 7.53 -2.15
CA ALA A 329 -22.60 7.22 -0.76
C ALA A 329 -21.64 6.11 -0.29
N GLY A 330 -20.62 6.49 0.50
CA GLY A 330 -19.47 5.62 0.73
C GLY A 330 -18.72 5.36 -0.59
N ASP A 331 -18.49 4.10 -0.92
CA ASP A 331 -17.78 3.69 -2.15
C ASP A 331 -18.73 3.46 -3.34
N VAL A 332 -20.04 3.59 -3.14
CA VAL A 332 -21.06 3.33 -4.16
C VAL A 332 -21.39 4.61 -4.91
N VAL A 333 -21.31 4.57 -6.24
CA VAL A 333 -21.77 5.67 -7.11
C VAL A 333 -23.29 5.71 -7.10
N THR A 334 -23.86 6.88 -6.81
CA THR A 334 -25.31 7.11 -6.74
C THR A 334 -25.82 8.08 -7.80
N GLY A 335 -24.92 8.74 -8.53
CA GLY A 335 -25.25 9.71 -9.57
C GLY A 335 -24.05 10.56 -9.95
N GLY A 336 -24.30 11.74 -10.51
CA GLY A 336 -23.26 12.72 -10.79
C GLY A 336 -23.77 13.94 -11.55
N SER A 337 -22.83 14.70 -12.09
CA SER A 337 -23.07 15.79 -13.03
C SER A 337 -21.94 15.80 -14.05
N TYR A 338 -22.15 16.48 -15.18
CA TYR A 338 -21.08 16.68 -16.14
C TYR A 338 -21.10 18.09 -16.73
N THR A 339 -19.96 18.51 -17.24
CA THR A 339 -19.82 19.71 -18.06
C THR A 339 -19.16 19.35 -19.38
N MET A 340 -19.56 20.03 -20.45
CA MET A 340 -18.92 19.97 -21.76
C MET A 340 -18.53 21.38 -22.18
N VAL A 341 -17.23 21.61 -22.37
CA VAL A 341 -16.71 22.89 -22.86
C VAL A 341 -16.15 22.69 -24.25
N LYS A 342 -16.70 23.39 -25.23
CA LYS A 342 -16.21 23.37 -26.61
C LYS A 342 -14.90 24.17 -26.69
N LYS A 343 -13.89 23.61 -27.36
CA LYS A 343 -12.63 24.31 -27.67
C LYS A 343 -12.74 25.15 -28.94
#